data_AF-A0A838UX03-F1
#
_entry.id   AF-A0A838UX03-F1
#
_cell.length_a   1.000
_cell.length_b   1.000
_cell.length_c   1.000
_cell.angle_alpha   90.00
_cell.angle_beta   90.00
_cell.angle_gamma   90.00
#
_symmetry.space_group_name_H-M   'P 1'
#
loop_
_entity.id
_entity.type
_entity.pdbx_description
1 polymer ?
#
loop_
_entity_poly.entity_id
_entity_poly.type
_entity_poly.pdbx_seq_one_letter_code
_entity_poly.pdbx_strand_id
1 'polypeptide(L)'
;MIATLRERSPLLGKIIDGATGLIRSDGPSAVAGLLGALASVIVMGFFRFSWGTTSLPELVGERLLPLLPVDTFIKLLVTFQPHSKTSPLGLSLLGQIVVGALIGPIFHRLARTGDEAPSRWPNRRALVTAGVFVLVMELLSLILFWPVLGESLVGDPIGRARFITSMANL
;
A
#
# COMPACT_ATOMS: atom_id res chain seq x y z
N MET A 1 28.50 6.73 24.93
CA MET A 1 27.62 5.79 25.67
C MET A 1 27.26 4.52 24.88
N ILE A 2 27.14 4.57 23.55
CA ILE A 2 26.89 3.37 22.71
C ILE A 2 28.17 2.51 22.52
N ALA A 3 29.35 3.14 22.47
CA ALA A 3 30.63 2.44 22.31
C ALA A 3 31.00 1.51 23.48
N THR A 4 30.63 1.89 24.72
CA THR A 4 30.94 1.14 25.95
C THR A 4 30.06 -0.09 26.17
N LEU A 5 28.91 -0.21 25.48
CA LEU A 5 28.04 -1.39 25.54
C LEU A 5 28.40 -2.45 24.49
N ARG A 6 29.07 -2.08 23.39
CA ARG A 6 29.52 -2.99 22.33
C ARG A 6 30.63 -3.93 22.80
N GLU A 7 31.49 -3.45 23.70
CA GLU A 7 32.68 -4.17 24.18
C GLU A 7 32.36 -5.29 25.19
N ARG A 8 31.22 -5.17 25.91
CA ARG A 8 30.85 -6.10 26.98
C ARG A 8 30.14 -7.37 26.51
N SER A 9 29.65 -7.43 25.27
CA SER A 9 29.16 -8.69 24.72
C SER A 9 29.29 -8.75 23.18
N PRO A 10 30.08 -9.69 22.64
CA PRO A 10 30.26 -9.83 21.19
C PRO A 10 28.95 -10.19 20.47
N LEU A 11 27.97 -10.74 21.21
CA LEU A 11 26.62 -11.02 20.71
C LEU A 11 25.80 -9.75 20.46
N LEU A 12 25.82 -8.75 21.36
CA LEU A 12 25.14 -7.48 21.12
C LEU A 12 25.78 -6.70 19.97
N GLY A 13 27.11 -6.76 19.83
CA GLY A 13 27.82 -6.21 18.68
C GLY A 13 27.31 -6.78 17.35
N LYS A 14 27.26 -8.12 17.23
CA LYS A 14 26.74 -8.81 16.03
C LYS A 14 25.27 -8.49 15.74
N ILE A 15 24.42 -8.36 16.76
CA ILE A 15 23.01 -8.01 16.58
C ILE A 15 22.86 -6.56 16.08
N ILE A 16 23.61 -5.62 16.65
CA ILE A 16 23.57 -4.21 16.24
C ILE A 16 24.15 -4.03 14.83
N ASP A 17 25.23 -4.74 14.50
CA ASP A 17 25.83 -4.73 13.16
C ASP A 17 24.91 -5.38 12.12
N GLY A 18 24.22 -6.47 12.50
CA GLY A 18 23.21 -7.11 11.66
C GLY A 18 21.99 -6.22 11.43
N ALA A 19 21.49 -5.55 12.47
CA ALA A 19 20.36 -4.62 12.37
C ALA A 19 20.68 -3.38 11.54
N THR A 20 21.88 -2.80 11.70
CA THR A 20 22.32 -1.65 10.90
C THR A 20 22.59 -2.04 9.44
N GLY A 21 23.10 -3.25 9.19
CA GLY A 21 23.22 -3.82 7.84
C GLY A 21 21.86 -4.03 7.16
N LEU A 22 20.86 -4.52 7.89
CA LEU A 22 19.49 -4.67 7.39
C LEU A 22 18.87 -3.31 7.04
N ILE A 23 18.92 -2.34 7.96
CA ILE A 23 18.34 -1.00 7.75
C ILE A 23 19.00 -0.29 6.56
N ARG A 24 20.33 -0.41 6.41
CA ARG A 24 21.06 0.22 5.31
C ARG A 24 20.77 -0.43 3.95
N SER A 25 20.48 -1.72 3.93
CA SER A 25 20.18 -2.45 2.69
C SER A 25 18.72 -2.37 2.27
N ASP A 26 17.78 -2.24 3.22
CA ASP A 26 16.34 -2.16 2.97
C ASP A 26 15.81 -0.71 2.91
N GLY A 27 16.57 0.27 3.43
CA GLY A 27 16.19 1.69 3.40
C GLY A 27 15.80 2.20 2.00
N PRO A 28 16.62 1.99 0.96
CA PRO A 28 16.26 2.39 -0.41
C PRO A 28 14.99 1.72 -0.93
N SER A 29 14.75 0.46 -0.57
CA SER A 29 13.55 -0.27 -0.98
C SER A 29 12.28 0.20 -0.26
N ALA A 30 12.40 0.64 1.00
CA ALA A 30 11.30 1.28 1.72
C ALA A 30 10.93 2.63 1.09
N VAL A 31 11.93 3.42 0.69
CA VAL A 31 11.70 4.68 -0.05
C VAL A 31 11.06 4.41 -1.41
N ALA A 32 11.50 3.39 -2.14
CA ALA A 32 10.88 3.00 -3.40
C ALA A 32 9.41 2.57 -3.22
N GLY A 33 9.11 1.79 -2.17
CA GLY A 33 7.73 1.41 -1.82
C GLY A 33 6.87 2.62 -1.44
N LEU A 34 7.42 3.57 -0.68
CA LEU A 34 6.78 4.84 -0.35
C LEU A 34 6.46 5.68 -1.59
N LEU A 35 7.43 5.82 -2.50
CA LEU A 35 7.24 6.55 -3.76
C LEU A 35 6.18 5.86 -4.64
N GLY A 36 6.17 4.52 -4.67
CA GLY A 36 5.13 3.74 -5.34
C GLY A 36 3.74 4.01 -4.78
N ALA A 37 3.59 4.03 -3.45
CA ALA A 37 2.31 4.35 -2.80
C ALA A 37 1.85 5.78 -3.11
N LEU A 38 2.76 6.75 -3.07
CA LEU A 38 2.44 8.14 -3.43
C LEU A 38 2.05 8.28 -4.91
N ALA A 39 2.76 7.60 -5.81
CA ALA A 39 2.42 7.59 -7.24
C ALA A 39 1.03 6.98 -7.46
N SER A 40 0.71 5.87 -6.78
CA SER A 40 -0.62 5.25 -6.83
C SER A 40 -1.71 6.21 -6.35
N VAL A 41 -1.50 6.94 -5.26
CA VAL A 41 -2.45 7.96 -4.78
C VAL A 41 -2.67 9.07 -5.82
N ILE A 42 -1.61 9.51 -6.51
CA ILE A 42 -1.71 10.52 -7.57
C ILE A 42 -2.51 9.99 -8.76
N VAL A 43 -2.22 8.76 -9.22
CA VAL A 43 -2.94 8.12 -10.33
C VAL A 43 -4.42 7.95 -9.98
N MET A 44 -4.73 7.41 -8.81
CA MET A 44 -6.12 7.28 -8.34
C MET A 44 -6.81 8.64 -8.24
N GLY A 45 -6.12 9.66 -7.71
CA GLY A 45 -6.63 11.02 -7.62
C GLY A 45 -6.98 11.58 -9.00
N PHE A 46 -6.12 11.37 -9.98
CA PHE A 46 -6.37 11.77 -11.37
C PHE A 46 -7.62 11.09 -11.94
N PHE A 47 -7.74 9.76 -11.82
CA PHE A 47 -8.92 9.02 -12.28
C PHE A 47 -10.19 9.44 -11.54
N ARG A 48 -10.09 9.74 -10.24
CA ARG A 48 -11.19 10.28 -9.46
C ARG A 48 -11.69 11.61 -10.03
N PHE A 49 -10.81 12.56 -10.34
CA PHE A 49 -11.22 13.86 -10.88
C PHE A 49 -11.71 13.77 -12.32
N SER A 50 -11.16 12.88 -13.14
CA SER A 50 -11.53 12.75 -14.56
C SER A 50 -12.76 11.88 -14.82
N TRP A 51 -12.94 10.79 -14.06
CA TRP A 51 -13.99 9.79 -14.30
C TRP A 51 -14.87 9.50 -13.07
N GLY A 52 -14.66 10.19 -11.94
CA GLY A 52 -15.46 9.98 -10.74
C GLY A 52 -15.33 8.57 -10.17
N THR A 53 -14.16 7.95 -10.32
CA THR A 53 -13.89 6.61 -9.79
C THR A 53 -13.76 6.65 -8.28
N THR A 54 -14.25 5.61 -7.63
CA THR A 54 -14.05 5.39 -6.19
C THR A 54 -12.62 4.91 -5.96
N SER A 55 -11.88 5.59 -5.07
CA SER A 55 -10.49 5.26 -4.79
C SER A 55 -10.38 4.02 -3.88
N LEU A 56 -9.24 3.30 -3.90
CA LEU A 56 -9.03 2.13 -3.04
C LEU A 56 -9.29 2.42 -1.54
N PRO A 57 -8.83 3.55 -0.96
CA PRO A 57 -9.16 3.91 0.43
C PRO A 57 -10.66 4.10 0.67
N GLU A 58 -11.41 4.57 -0.33
CA GLU A 58 -12.87 4.70 -0.24
C GLU A 58 -13.58 3.35 -0.31
N LEU A 59 -13.13 2.45 -1.20
CA LEU A 59 -13.66 1.09 -1.32
C LEU A 59 -13.53 0.29 -0.01
N VAL A 60 -12.44 0.52 0.73
CA VAL A 60 -12.25 -0.06 2.07
C VAL A 60 -13.34 0.42 3.02
N GLY A 61 -13.67 1.72 3.01
CA GLY A 61 -14.76 2.28 3.78
C GLY A 61 -16.11 1.68 3.40
N GLU A 62 -16.45 1.67 2.10
CA GLU A 62 -17.71 1.13 1.60
C GLU A 62 -17.87 -0.37 1.88
N ARG A 63 -16.76 -1.12 1.92
CA ARG A 63 -16.80 -2.54 2.28
C ARG A 63 -16.97 -2.77 3.78
N LEU A 64 -16.31 -1.96 4.62
CA LEU A 64 -16.26 -2.17 6.06
C LEU A 64 -17.47 -1.58 6.80
N LEU A 65 -17.96 -0.41 6.37
CA LEU A 65 -19.05 0.30 7.06
C LEU A 65 -20.33 -0.54 7.21
N PRO A 66 -20.79 -1.29 6.20
CA PRO A 66 -21.99 -2.15 6.34
C PRO A 66 -21.80 -3.35 7.27
N LEU A 67 -20.54 -3.74 7.54
CA LEU A 67 -20.21 -4.88 8.40
C LEU A 67 -20.13 -4.49 9.89
N LEU A 68 -20.16 -3.19 10.20
CA LEU A 68 -20.04 -2.72 11.57
C LEU A 68 -21.39 -2.75 12.30
N PRO A 69 -21.41 -3.15 13.59
CA PRO A 69 -22.58 -2.97 14.45
C PRO A 69 -22.96 -1.49 14.53
N VAL A 70 -24.27 -1.20 14.62
CA VAL A 70 -24.81 0.17 14.68
C VAL A 70 -24.16 0.99 15.80
N ASP A 71 -23.96 0.39 16.98
CA ASP A 71 -23.32 1.07 18.12
C ASP A 71 -21.89 1.51 17.81
N THR A 72 -21.13 0.68 17.09
CA THR A 72 -19.76 0.98 16.67
C THR A 72 -19.76 2.07 15.61
N PHE A 73 -20.69 2.02 14.66
CA PHE A 73 -20.84 3.05 13.63
C PHE A 73 -21.17 4.42 14.23
N ILE A 74 -22.12 4.49 15.16
CA ILE A 74 -22.45 5.73 15.87
C ILE A 74 -21.26 6.25 16.68
N LYS A 75 -20.53 5.36 17.37
CA LYS A 75 -19.29 5.75 18.07
C LYS A 75 -18.28 6.37 17.11
N LEU A 76 -18.03 5.76 15.95
CA LEU A 76 -17.12 6.31 14.94
C LEU A 76 -17.60 7.67 14.42
N LEU A 77 -18.90 7.84 14.16
CA LEU A 77 -19.48 9.12 13.75
C LEU A 77 -19.21 10.23 14.76
N VAL A 78 -19.37 9.93 16.06
CA VAL A 78 -19.12 10.88 17.15
C VAL A 78 -17.62 11.14 17.33
N THR A 79 -16.78 10.09 17.29
CA THR A 79 -15.32 10.20 17.44
C THR A 79 -14.69 11.05 16.34
N PHE A 80 -15.19 10.95 15.11
CA PHE A 80 -14.66 11.71 13.97
C PHE A 80 -15.40 13.02 13.70
N GLN A 81 -16.30 13.48 14.59
CA GLN A 81 -16.87 14.83 14.46
C GLN A 81 -15.77 15.91 14.54
N PRO A 82 -15.90 17.01 13.77
CA PRO A 82 -16.96 17.32 12.80
C PRO A 82 -16.75 16.67 11.41
N HIS A 83 -15.64 15.97 11.20
CA HIS A 83 -15.13 15.50 9.92
C HIS A 83 -15.30 13.98 9.71
N SER A 84 -16.53 13.49 9.85
CA SER A 84 -16.83 12.04 9.89
C SER A 84 -16.52 11.28 8.59
N LYS A 85 -16.41 11.98 7.45
CA LYS A 85 -16.02 11.39 6.17
C LYS A 85 -14.55 11.59 5.84
N THR A 86 -13.98 12.77 6.09
CA THR A 86 -12.60 13.07 5.67
C THR A 86 -11.55 12.49 6.61
N SER A 87 -11.84 12.35 7.91
CA SER A 87 -10.87 11.81 8.87
C SER A 87 -10.59 10.31 8.65
N PRO A 88 -11.60 9.44 8.48
CA PRO A 88 -11.36 8.03 8.16
C PRO A 88 -10.67 7.82 6.79
N LEU A 89 -10.98 8.68 5.81
CA LEU A 89 -10.31 8.66 4.50
C LEU A 89 -8.82 9.01 4.64
N GLY A 90 -8.50 10.02 5.45
CA GLY A 90 -7.11 10.37 5.77
C GLY A 90 -6.35 9.22 6.43
N LEU A 91 -6.99 8.52 7.37
CA LEU A 91 -6.41 7.32 8.01
C LEU A 91 -6.19 6.18 7.01
N SER A 92 -7.11 5.99 6.08
CA SER A 92 -7.01 4.95 5.05
C SER A 92 -5.88 5.25 4.06
N LEU A 93 -5.72 6.51 3.65
CA LEU A 93 -4.58 6.97 2.84
C LEU A 93 -3.25 6.80 3.57
N LEU A 94 -3.21 7.13 4.87
CA LEU A 94 -2.02 6.91 5.70
C LEU A 94 -1.70 5.42 5.80
N GLY A 95 -2.71 4.57 5.96
CA GLY A 95 -2.58 3.12 5.93
C GLY A 95 -1.97 2.62 4.61
N GLN A 96 -2.44 3.11 3.46
CA GLN A 96 -1.89 2.77 2.15
C GLN A 96 -0.40 3.15 2.04
N ILE A 97 -0.02 4.34 2.52
CA ILE A 97 1.37 4.81 2.53
C ILE A 97 2.25 3.88 3.38
N VAL A 98 1.79 3.53 4.58
CA VAL A 98 2.49 2.61 5.49
C VAL A 98 2.64 1.23 4.85
N VAL A 99 1.56 0.69 4.27
CA VAL A 99 1.57 -0.60 3.59
C VAL A 99 2.55 -0.60 2.42
N GLY A 100 2.57 0.45 1.59
CA GLY A 100 3.53 0.57 0.49
C GLY A 100 4.99 0.62 0.96
N ALA A 101 5.27 1.37 2.03
CA ALA A 101 6.60 1.42 2.64
C ALA A 101 7.06 0.06 3.19
N LEU A 102 6.13 -0.76 3.72
CA LEU A 102 6.40 -2.10 4.23
C LEU A 102 6.56 -3.15 3.11
N ILE A 103 5.78 -3.02 2.04
CA ILE A 103 5.84 -3.94 0.90
C ILE A 103 7.13 -3.79 0.09
N GLY A 104 7.68 -2.57 -0.03
CA GLY A 104 8.91 -2.30 -0.79
C GLY A 104 10.10 -3.20 -0.41
N PRO A 105 10.47 -3.32 0.88
CA PRO A 105 11.50 -4.24 1.35
C PRO A 105 11.16 -5.72 1.14
N ILE A 106 9.89 -6.11 1.27
CA ILE A 106 9.44 -7.49 1.01
C ILE A 106 9.66 -7.84 -0.46
N PHE A 107 9.25 -6.94 -1.36
CA PHE A 107 9.48 -7.09 -2.79
C PHE A 107 10.96 -7.17 -3.12
N HIS A 108 11.78 -6.27 -2.56
CA HIS A 108 13.23 -6.27 -2.77
C HIS A 108 13.90 -7.59 -2.38
N ARG A 109 13.51 -8.16 -1.24
CA ARG A 109 14.03 -9.46 -0.79
C ARG A 109 13.57 -10.61 -1.68
N LEU A 110 12.32 -10.59 -2.16
CA LEU A 110 11.79 -11.60 -3.06
C LEU A 110 12.42 -11.53 -4.46
N ALA A 111 12.72 -10.30 -4.93
CA ALA A 111 13.36 -10.04 -6.20
C ALA A 111 14.89 -10.26 -6.16
N ARG A 112 15.52 -10.18 -4.98
CA ARG A 112 16.94 -10.48 -4.76
C ARG A 112 17.20 -11.98 -4.66
N THR A 113 17.16 -12.65 -5.80
CA THR A 113 17.74 -14.00 -5.93
C THR A 113 18.61 -14.06 -7.19
N GLY A 114 19.88 -13.70 -7.01
CA GLY A 114 20.97 -14.31 -7.78
C GLY A 114 21.74 -13.50 -8.82
N ASP A 115 21.63 -12.17 -8.93
CA ASP A 115 22.55 -11.42 -9.82
C ASP A 115 23.10 -10.14 -9.18
N GLU A 116 24.37 -10.26 -8.79
CA GLU A 116 25.27 -9.18 -8.39
C GLU A 116 25.76 -8.44 -9.64
N ALA A 117 24.97 -7.50 -10.14
CA ALA A 117 25.53 -6.41 -10.93
C ALA A 117 24.66 -5.16 -10.76
N PRO A 118 25.25 -3.97 -10.53
CA PRO A 118 24.53 -2.70 -10.63
C PRO A 118 24.23 -2.41 -12.11
N SER A 119 23.31 -3.17 -12.70
CA SER A 119 22.78 -2.85 -14.02
C SER A 119 21.76 -1.72 -13.87
N ARG A 120 21.91 -0.68 -14.70
CA ARG A 120 20.95 0.44 -14.81
C ARG A 120 19.55 -0.04 -15.22
N TRP A 121 19.43 -1.26 -15.76
CA TRP A 121 18.20 -1.83 -16.26
C TRP A 121 17.72 -3.00 -15.38
N PRO A 122 16.40 -3.10 -15.10
CA PRO A 122 15.85 -4.20 -14.32
C PRO A 122 16.06 -5.52 -15.06
N ASN A 123 16.58 -6.53 -14.35
CA ASN A 123 16.72 -7.89 -14.88
C ASN A 123 15.33 -8.44 -15.27
N ARG A 124 15.24 -9.27 -16.32
CA ARG A 124 13.97 -9.92 -16.74
C ARG A 124 13.25 -10.58 -15.58
N ARG A 125 13.98 -11.18 -14.64
CA ARG A 125 13.41 -11.80 -13.44
C ARG A 125 12.76 -10.77 -12.51
N ALA A 126 13.38 -9.60 -12.32
CA ALA A 126 12.81 -8.52 -11.53
C ALA A 126 11.54 -7.95 -12.16
N LEU A 127 11.48 -7.87 -13.50
CA LEU A 127 10.25 -7.50 -14.22
C LEU A 127 9.15 -8.55 -14.07
N VAL A 128 9.50 -9.84 -14.14
CA VAL A 128 8.53 -10.92 -13.94
C VAL A 128 8.01 -10.95 -12.51
N THR A 129 8.88 -10.83 -11.50
CA THR A 129 8.42 -10.77 -10.10
C THR A 129 7.60 -9.53 -9.83
N ALA A 130 7.96 -8.36 -10.38
CA ALA A 130 7.14 -7.15 -10.29
C ALA A 130 5.76 -7.38 -10.93
N GLY A 131 5.73 -7.92 -12.16
CA GLY A 131 4.48 -8.20 -12.87
C GLY A 131 3.58 -9.19 -12.14
N VAL A 132 4.15 -10.30 -11.66
CA VAL A 132 3.40 -11.29 -10.85
C VAL A 132 2.91 -10.67 -9.56
N PHE A 133 3.74 -9.86 -8.88
CA PHE A 133 3.35 -9.21 -7.64
C PHE A 133 2.19 -8.24 -7.84
N VAL A 134 2.27 -7.38 -8.87
CA VAL A 134 1.18 -6.46 -9.24
C VAL A 134 -0.08 -7.22 -9.60
N LEU A 135 0.02 -8.27 -10.42
CA LEU A 135 -1.14 -9.09 -10.79
C LEU A 135 -1.78 -9.78 -9.59
N VAL A 136 -0.99 -10.30 -8.66
CA VAL A 136 -1.52 -10.94 -7.44
C VAL A 136 -2.21 -9.92 -6.56
N MET A 137 -1.61 -8.74 -6.35
CA MET A 137 -2.22 -7.67 -5.55
C MET A 137 -3.51 -7.16 -6.18
N GLU A 138 -3.54 -7.03 -7.51
CA GLU A 138 -4.73 -6.62 -8.25
C GLU A 138 -5.83 -7.68 -8.18
N LEU A 139 -5.51 -8.96 -8.37
CA LEU A 139 -6.48 -10.04 -8.22
C LEU A 139 -7.06 -10.10 -6.80
N LEU A 140 -6.22 -9.89 -5.78
CA LEU A 140 -6.69 -9.80 -4.39
C LEU A 140 -7.63 -8.61 -4.18
N SER A 141 -7.29 -7.44 -4.75
CA SER A 141 -8.15 -6.25 -4.74
C SER A 141 -9.50 -6.53 -5.39
N LEU A 142 -9.50 -7.11 -6.59
CA LEU A 142 -10.72 -7.45 -7.33
C LEU A 142 -11.60 -8.43 -6.56
N ILE A 143 -11.03 -9.49 -5.98
CA ILE A 143 -11.78 -10.48 -5.19
C ILE A 143 -12.38 -9.83 -3.95
N LEU A 144 -11.59 -9.00 -3.23
CA LEU A 144 -12.00 -8.40 -1.97
C LEU A 144 -13.09 -7.33 -2.17
N PHE A 145 -12.95 -6.51 -3.21
CA PHE A 145 -13.82 -5.36 -3.47
C PHE A 145 -14.86 -5.60 -4.56
N TRP A 146 -14.93 -6.80 -5.15
CA TRP A 146 -15.93 -7.18 -6.16
C TRP A 146 -17.35 -6.63 -5.94
N PRO A 147 -17.96 -6.72 -4.74
CA PRO A 147 -19.32 -6.24 -4.53
C PRO A 147 -19.46 -4.71 -4.62
N VAL A 148 -18.38 -3.96 -4.37
CA VAL A 148 -18.35 -2.49 -4.26
C VAL A 148 -17.73 -1.80 -5.48
N LEU A 149 -17.08 -2.55 -6.39
CA LEU A 149 -16.50 -2.02 -7.63
C LEU A 149 -17.51 -1.35 -8.58
N GLY A 150 -18.81 -1.64 -8.41
CA GLY A 150 -19.89 -1.07 -9.24
C GLY A 150 -20.30 0.36 -8.87
N GLU A 151 -19.78 0.90 -7.78
CA GLU A 151 -20.11 2.23 -7.32
C GLU A 151 -19.32 3.28 -8.11
N SER A 152 -20.04 4.09 -8.89
CA SER A 152 -19.50 5.24 -9.62
C SER A 152 -20.16 6.51 -9.10
N LEU A 153 -19.36 7.54 -8.84
CA LEU A 153 -19.85 8.85 -8.40
C LEU A 153 -20.64 9.57 -9.50
N VAL A 154 -20.51 9.13 -10.76
CA VAL A 154 -21.17 9.71 -11.94
C VAL A 154 -22.46 8.94 -12.31
N GLY A 155 -22.77 7.85 -11.61
CA GLY A 155 -23.93 7.02 -11.92
C GLY A 155 -23.80 6.21 -13.22
N ASP A 156 -22.55 5.93 -13.64
CA ASP A 156 -22.29 5.10 -14.82
C ASP A 156 -22.87 3.68 -14.67
N PRO A 157 -23.23 3.02 -15.80
CA PRO A 157 -23.66 1.63 -15.76
C PRO A 157 -22.64 0.73 -15.04
N ILE A 158 -23.12 -0.15 -14.17
CA ILE A 158 -22.30 -0.99 -13.26
C ILE A 158 -21.14 -1.69 -13.98
N GLY A 159 -21.37 -2.18 -15.20
CA GLY A 159 -20.32 -2.83 -16.00
C GLY A 159 -19.16 -1.90 -16.39
N ARG A 160 -19.48 -0.64 -16.72
CA ARG A 160 -18.48 0.38 -17.09
C ARG A 160 -17.76 0.91 -15.85
N ALA A 161 -18.50 1.16 -14.77
CA ALA A 161 -17.93 1.58 -13.48
C ALA A 161 -16.89 0.57 -12.97
N ARG A 162 -17.20 -0.72 -13.00
CA ARG A 162 -16.27 -1.79 -12.58
C ARG A 162 -14.97 -1.78 -13.37
N PHE A 163 -15.06 -1.63 -14.69
CA PHE A 163 -13.88 -1.65 -15.56
C PHE A 163 -12.96 -0.45 -15.31
N ILE A 164 -13.53 0.75 -15.21
CA ILE A 164 -12.75 1.97 -14.97
C ILE A 164 -12.12 1.93 -13.57
N THR A 165 -12.87 1.48 -12.55
CA THR A 165 -12.35 1.35 -11.18
C THR A 165 -11.24 0.30 -11.09
N SER A 166 -11.32 -0.84 -11.79
CA SER A 166 -10.20 -1.80 -11.83
C SER A 166 -8.94 -1.21 -12.46
N MET A 167 -9.07 -0.43 -13.54
CA MET A 167 -7.92 0.19 -14.21
C MET A 167 -7.28 1.30 -13.35
N ALA A 168 -8.08 2.01 -12.55
CA ALA A 168 -7.61 3.08 -11.69
C ALA A 168 -6.84 2.59 -10.45
N ASN A 169 -7.01 1.31 -10.06
CA ASN A 169 -6.37 0.71 -8.89
C ASN A 169 -5.08 -0.07 -9.22
N LEU A 170 -4.66 -0.08 -10.49
CA LEU A 170 -3.49 -0.75 -11.04
C LEU A 170 -2.24 0.15 -11.00
#